data_AF-A0A7V5DAG4-F1
#
_entry.id   AF-A0A7V5DAG4-F1
#
_cell.length_a   1.000
_cell.length_b   1.000
_cell.length_c   1.000
_cell.angle_alpha   90.00
_cell.angle_beta   90.00
_cell.angle_gamma   90.00
#
_symmetry.space_group_name_H-M   'P 1'
#
loop_
_entity.id
_entity.type
_entity.pdbx_description
1 polymer ?
#
loop_
_entity_poly.entity_id
_entity_poly.type
_entity_poly.pdbx_seq_one_letter_code
_entity_poly.pdbx_strand_id
1 'polypeptide(L)' 'MNEKTYNELTSQILSACIEVHRELGPGLLESVYEVCLLDELHRRGLRAEAQVKLPVSYKGKQLNK' A
#
# COMPACT_ATOMS: atom_id res chain seq x y z
N MET A 1 6.12 -19.95 2.15
CA MET A 1 7.15 -18.89 2.25
C MET A 1 7.92 -19.09 3.54
N ASN A 2 9.21 -18.73 3.57
CA ASN A 2 10.04 -18.82 4.77
C ASN A 2 10.33 -17.40 5.31
N GLU A 3 10.88 -17.33 6.52
CA GLU A 3 11.22 -16.08 7.21
C GLU A 3 12.07 -15.14 6.34
N LYS A 4 13.07 -15.68 5.65
CA LYS A 4 13.96 -14.91 4.78
C LYS A 4 13.18 -14.19 3.67
N THR A 5 12.27 -14.89 2.99
CA THR A 5 11.43 -14.29 1.95
C THR A 5 10.55 -13.16 2.48
N TYR A 6 9.99 -13.31 3.69
CA TYR A 6 9.19 -12.24 4.30
C TYR A 6 10.04 -11.02 4.66
N ASN A 7 11.27 -11.22 5.14
CA ASN A 7 12.19 -10.12 5.44
C ASN A 7 12.60 -9.36 4.17
N GLU A 8 12.88 -10.07 3.07
CA GLU A 8 13.19 -9.45 1.77
C GLU A 8 12.00 -8.66 1.22
N LEU A 9 10.79 -9.21 1.27
CA LEU A 9 9.58 -8.50 0.85
C LEU A 9 9.32 -7.27 1.72
N THR A 10 9.44 -7.40 3.04
CA THR A 10 9.26 -6.30 3.99
C THR A 10 10.26 -5.18 3.73
N SER A 11 11.53 -5.53 3.48
CA SER A 11 12.55 -4.54 3.14
C SER A 11 12.19 -3.76 1.88
N GLN A 12 11.67 -4.42 0.85
CA GLN A 12 11.26 -3.74 -0.39
C GLN A 12 10.09 -2.78 -0.15
N ILE A 13 9.09 -3.20 0.63
CA ILE A 13 7.92 -2.37 0.97
C ILE A 13 8.36 -1.15 1.80
N LEU A 14 9.20 -1.35 2.82
CA LEU A 14 9.69 -0.25 3.65
C LEU A 14 10.49 0.77 2.84
N SER A 15 11.38 0.30 1.96
CA SER A 15 12.12 1.18 1.07
C SER A 15 11.22 1.96 0.12
N ALA A 16 10.11 1.39 -0.36
CA ALA A 16 9.12 2.11 -1.16
C ALA A 16 8.44 3.23 -0.35
N CYS A 17 7.99 2.94 0.87
CA CYS A 17 7.38 3.93 1.75
C CYS A 17 8.33 5.09 2.08
N ILE A 18 9.60 4.79 2.34
CA ILE A 18 10.64 5.80 2.62
C ILE A 18 10.87 6.68 1.40
N GLU A 19 10.92 6.11 0.19
CA GLU A 19 11.10 6.86 -1.06
C GLU A 19 9.96 7.86 -1.27
N VAL A 20 8.71 7.39 -1.14
CA VAL A 20 7.51 8.25 -1.26
C VAL A 20 7.54 9.37 -0.23
N HIS A 21 7.88 9.08 1.03
CA HIS A 21 7.95 10.09 2.07
C HIS A 21 9.09 11.10 1.84
N ARG A 22 10.24 10.64 1.35
CA ARG A 22 11.40 11.49 1.04
C ARG A 22 11.08 12.47 -0.08
N GLU A 23 10.35 12.03 -1.10
CA GLU A 23 10.00 12.86 -2.25
C GLU A 23 8.88 13.86 -1.92
N LEU A 24 7.81 13.41 -1.26
CA LEU A 24 6.61 14.23 -1.04
C LEU A 24 6.63 15.05 0.26
N GLY A 25 7.37 14.59 1.27
CA GLY A 25 7.27 15.11 2.63
C GLY A 25 5.89 14.84 3.27
N PRO A 26 5.63 15.40 4.46
CA PRO A 26 4.34 15.27 5.15
C PRO A 26 3.31 16.32 4.69
N GLY A 27 2.02 16.08 5.00
CA GLY A 27 0.95 17.08 4.89
C GLY A 27 -0.04 16.91 3.73
N LEU A 28 0.17 15.92 2.86
CA LEU A 28 -0.77 15.58 1.79
C LEU A 28 -1.90 14.66 2.26
N LEU A 29 -2.94 14.53 1.42
CA LEU A 29 -4.03 13.57 1.63
C LEU A 29 -3.51 12.14 1.48
N GLU A 30 -4.12 11.22 2.22
CA GLU A 30 -3.86 9.77 2.14
C GLU A 30 -3.90 9.26 0.69
N SER A 31 -4.91 9.67 -0.09
CA SER A 31 -5.08 9.25 -1.48
C SER A 31 -3.89 9.58 -2.37
N VAL A 32 -3.13 10.64 -2.05
CA VAL A 32 -1.92 10.98 -2.80
C VAL A 32 -0.80 10.00 -2.47
N TYR A 33 -0.59 9.70 -1.18
CA TYR A 33 0.39 8.69 -0.76
C TYR A 33 0.05 7.30 -1.29
N GLU A 34 -1.23 6.93 -1.31
CA GLU A 34 -1.69 5.65 -1.84
C GLU A 34 -1.28 5.49 -3.32
N VAL A 35 -1.59 6.49 -4.15
CA VAL A 35 -1.26 6.46 -5.58
C VAL A 35 0.26 6.37 -5.80
N CYS A 36 1.04 7.17 -5.08
CA CYS A 36 2.50 7.15 -5.21
C CYS A 36 3.12 5.85 -4.70
N LEU A 37 2.61 5.30 -3.59
CA LEU A 37 3.10 4.02 -3.06
C LEU A 37 2.75 2.86 -3.99
N LEU A 38 1.56 2.84 -4.57
CA LEU A 38 1.21 1.84 -5.58
C LEU A 38 2.17 1.87 -6.77
N ASP A 39 2.44 3.06 -7.32
CA ASP A 39 3.38 3.22 -8.45
C ASP A 39 4.78 2.72 -8.06
N GLU A 40 5.27 3.07 -6.87
CA GLU A 40 6.59 2.66 -6.39
C GLU A 40 6.69 1.13 -6.17
N LEU A 41 5.64 0.51 -5.63
CA LEU A 41 5.57 -0.95 -5.47
C LEU A 41 5.54 -1.66 -6.83
N HIS A 42 4.78 -1.13 -7.80
CA HIS A 42 4.73 -1.70 -9.16
C HIS A 42 6.06 -1.56 -9.89
N ARG A 43 6.76 -0.42 -9.78
CA ARG A 43 8.10 -0.21 -10.34
C ARG A 43 9.12 -1.21 -9.81
N ARG A 44 8.95 -1.65 -8.57
CA ARG A 44 9.78 -2.69 -7.92
C ARG A 44 9.37 -4.12 -8.31
N GLY A 45 8.37 -4.27 -9.18
CA GLY A 45 7.85 -5.57 -9.64
C GLY A 45 6.96 -6.27 -8.62
N LEU A 46 6.52 -5.57 -7.56
CA LEU A 46 5.61 -6.12 -6.58
C LEU A 46 4.18 -6.06 -7.09
N ARG A 47 3.42 -7.14 -6.84
CA ARG A 47 1.98 -7.17 -7.10
C ARG A 47 1.27 -6.53 -5.91
N ALA A 48 0.69 -5.36 -6.15
CA ALA A 48 -0.06 -4.61 -5.15
C ALA A 48 -1.35 -4.06 -5.77
N GLU A 49 -2.41 -4.04 -4.98
CA GLU A 49 -3.71 -3.48 -5.32
C GLU A 49 -4.12 -2.54 -4.18
N ALA A 50 -4.79 -1.43 -4.50
CA ALA A 50 -5.37 -0.55 -3.49
C ALA A 50 -6.89 -0.53 -3.59
N GLN A 51 -7.53 -0.13 -2.50
CA GLN A 51 -8.99 -0.06 -2.38
C GLN A 51 -9.69 -1.36 -2.83
N VAL A 52 -9.08 -2.51 -2.51
CA VAL A 52 -9.69 -3.82 -2.79
C VAL A 52 -11.00 -3.89 -2.02
N LYS A 53 -12.09 -4.19 -2.74
CA LYS A 53 -13.44 -4.27 -2.15
C LYS A 53 -13.45 -5.25 -0.99
N LEU A 54 -13.65 -4.73 0.20
CA LEU A 54 -13.84 -5.53 1.39
C LEU A 54 -15.33 -5.46 1.75
N PRO A 55 -16.06 -6.58 1.73
CA PRO A 55 -17.46 -6.58 2.10
C PRO A 55 -17.58 -6.20 3.58
N VAL A 56 -18.17 -5.04 3.86
CA VAL A 56 -18.40 -4.56 5.22
C VAL A 56 -19.90 -4.54 5.48
N SER A 57 -20.33 -5.25 6.53
CA SER A 57 -21.69 -5.11 7.04
C SER A 57 -21.74 -4.08 8.16
N TYR A 58 -22.47 -3.00 7.95
CA TYR A 58 -22.72 -1.99 8.98
C TYR A 58 -24.20 -1.98 9.33
N LYS A 59 -24.53 -2.35 10.57
CA LYS A 59 -25.91 -2.42 11.07
C LYS A 59 -26.84 -3.26 10.18
N GLY A 60 -26.34 -4.38 9.66
CA GLY A 60 -27.10 -5.28 8.78
C GLY A 60 -27.21 -4.81 7.33
N LYS A 61 -26.64 -3.66 6.97
CA LYS A 61 -26.53 -3.19 5.59
C LYS A 61 -25.15 -3.49 5.03
N GLN A 62 -25.10 -4.12 3.87
CA GLN A 62 -23.84 -4.28 3.13
C GLN A 62 -23.39 -2.93 2.57
N LEU A 63 -22.20 -2.52 2.94
CA LEU A 63 -21.49 -1.39 2.37
C LEU A 63 -20.56 -1.93 1.29
N ASN A 64 -20.84 -1.55 0.05
CA ASN A 64 -19.94 -1.77 -1.08
C ASN A 64 -19.12 -0.50 -1.22
N LYS A 65 -18.03 -0.38 -0.47
CA LYS A 65 -17.04 0.66 -0.67
C LYS A 65 -15.70 0.01 -1.00
#